data_AF-A0AAW6XUG3-F1
#
_entry.id   AF-A0AAW6XUG3-F1
#
_cell.length_a   1.000
_cell.length_b   1.000
_cell.length_c   1.000
_cell.angle_alpha   90.00
_cell.angle_beta   90.00
_cell.angle_gamma   90.00
#
_symmetry.space_group_name_H-M   'P 1'
#
loop_
_entity.id
_entity.type
_entity.pdbx_description
1 polymer ?
#
loop_
_entity_poly.entity_id
_entity_poly.type
_entity_poly.pdbx_seq_one_letter_code
_entity_poly.pdbx_strand_id
1 'polypeptide(L)'
;GDWDRAGEILAEAAVGLQQAGAEGIVLCTNTMHKVADAIAARCQVPFLHIADATGRAIAAKGQRRVALLGTRYTMEQTFYRGRLQEQFAIETLIPEADDRAQINQIIFDEL
;
A
#
# COMPACT_ATOMS: atom_id res chain seq x y z
N GLY A 1 -4.91 -9.07 11.91
CA GLY A 1 -3.92 -8.31 12.69
C GLY A 1 -4.62 -7.12 13.32
N ASP A 2 -3.98 -6.53 14.32
CA ASP A 2 -4.45 -5.32 14.99
C ASP A 2 -4.04 -4.08 14.15
N TRP A 3 -4.88 -3.73 13.18
CA TRP A 3 -4.60 -2.66 12.22
C TRP A 3 -4.73 -1.28 12.84
N ASP A 4 -5.63 -1.10 13.80
CA ASP A 4 -5.83 0.19 14.46
C ASP A 4 -4.57 0.55 15.26
N ARG A 5 -4.05 -0.41 16.05
CA ARG A 5 -2.80 -0.20 16.78
C ARG A 5 -1.61 0.05 15.85
N ALA A 6 -1.54 -0.68 14.73
CA ALA A 6 -0.47 -0.45 13.76
C ALA A 6 -0.58 0.94 13.09
N GLY A 7 -1.79 1.42 12.83
CA GLY A 7 -2.05 2.76 12.34
C GLY A 7 -1.61 3.85 13.32
N GLU A 8 -1.91 3.67 14.62
CA GLU A 8 -1.45 4.58 15.67
C GLU A 8 0.07 4.70 15.71
N ILE A 9 0.77 3.56 15.74
CA ILE A 9 2.24 3.51 15.79
C ILE A 9 2.86 4.20 14.58
N LEU A 10 2.37 3.89 13.37
CA LEU A 10 2.91 4.48 12.15
C LEU A 10 2.62 5.98 12.03
N ALA A 11 1.46 6.44 12.50
CA ALA A 11 1.12 7.84 12.49
C ALA A 11 1.97 8.63 13.52
N GLU A 12 2.24 8.06 14.70
CA GLU A 12 3.17 8.65 15.67
C GLU A 12 4.58 8.79 15.09
N ALA A 13 5.09 7.75 14.41
CA ALA A 13 6.38 7.81 13.74
C ALA A 13 6.42 8.90 12.66
N ALA A 14 5.36 9.01 11.84
CA ALA A 14 5.29 10.02 10.79
C ALA A 14 5.24 11.46 11.34
N VAL A 15 4.51 11.69 12.44
CA VAL A 15 4.52 12.98 13.15
C VAL A 15 5.91 13.31 13.71
N GLY A 16 6.61 12.31 14.28
CA GLY A 16 7.98 12.48 14.75
C GLY A 16 8.94 12.90 13.63
N LEU A 17 8.84 12.27 12.45
CA LEU A 17 9.62 12.65 11.27
C LEU A 17 9.30 14.07 10.80
N GLN A 18 8.01 14.46 10.78
CA GLN A 18 7.59 15.82 10.43
C GLN A 18 8.21 16.85 11.40
N GLN A 19 8.18 16.59 12.71
CA GLN A 19 8.78 17.47 13.71
C GLN A 19 10.30 17.57 13.57
N ALA A 20 10.95 16.53 13.05
CA ALA A 20 12.38 16.53 12.73
C ALA A 20 12.73 17.23 11.40
N GLY A 21 11.74 17.78 10.69
CA GLY A 21 11.94 18.54 9.45
C GLY A 21 11.68 17.75 8.16
N ALA A 22 11.08 16.55 8.23
CA ALA A 22 10.65 15.86 7.03
C ALA A 22 9.56 16.66 6.30
N GLU A 23 9.73 16.87 5.00
CA GLU A 23 8.81 17.65 4.15
C GLU A 23 7.76 16.77 3.44
N GLY A 24 7.80 15.47 3.67
CA GLY A 24 6.87 14.48 3.14
C GLY A 24 7.11 13.11 3.74
N ILE A 25 6.12 12.23 3.63
CA ILE A 25 6.16 10.87 4.19
C ILE A 25 6.02 9.85 3.07
N VAL A 26 6.94 8.89 3.03
CA VAL A 26 6.88 7.69 2.19
C VAL A 26 6.81 6.48 3.10
N LEU A 27 5.79 5.64 2.91
CA LEU A 27 5.64 4.39 3.65
C LEU A 27 6.25 3.23 2.84
N CYS A 28 7.33 2.63 3.34
CA CYS A 28 8.13 1.66 2.59
C CYS A 28 7.54 0.22 2.60
N THR A 29 6.23 0.07 2.46
CA THR A 29 5.56 -1.25 2.47
C THR A 29 4.18 -1.19 1.83
N ASN A 30 3.86 -2.11 0.93
CA ASN A 30 2.55 -2.17 0.30
C ASN A 30 1.44 -2.50 1.31
N THR A 31 1.68 -3.46 2.21
CA THR A 31 0.66 -3.95 3.15
C THR A 31 0.18 -2.85 4.10
N MET A 32 1.09 -2.02 4.62
CA MET A 32 0.72 -1.02 5.63
C MET A 32 0.03 0.21 5.04
N HIS A 33 -0.06 0.34 3.72
CA HIS A 33 -0.95 1.34 3.13
C HIS A 33 -2.43 1.07 3.42
N LYS A 34 -2.76 -0.13 3.95
CA LYS A 34 -4.06 -0.42 4.56
C LYS A 34 -4.45 0.59 5.66
N VAL A 35 -3.47 1.17 6.35
CA VAL A 35 -3.68 2.15 7.42
C VAL A 35 -3.18 3.56 7.03
N ALA A 36 -3.02 3.82 5.72
CA ALA A 36 -2.52 5.10 5.23
C ALA A 36 -3.37 6.29 5.70
N ASP A 37 -4.68 6.12 5.82
CA ASP A 37 -5.59 7.18 6.26
C ASP A 37 -5.29 7.65 7.69
N ALA A 38 -4.89 6.74 8.58
CA ALA A 38 -4.51 7.09 9.96
C ALA A 38 -3.24 7.96 10.00
N ILE A 39 -2.30 7.71 9.08
CA ILE A 39 -1.06 8.49 8.94
C ILE A 39 -1.40 9.86 8.34
N ALA A 40 -2.11 9.87 7.21
CA ALA A 40 -2.45 11.10 6.49
C ALA A 40 -3.33 12.05 7.32
N ALA A 41 -4.20 11.53 8.18
CA ALA A 41 -5.02 12.35 9.08
C ALA A 41 -4.22 13.05 10.19
N ARG A 42 -3.00 12.59 10.49
CA ARG A 42 -2.17 13.11 11.60
C ARG A 42 -0.98 13.95 11.14
N CYS A 43 -0.61 13.89 9.86
CA CYS A 43 0.49 14.67 9.29
C CYS A 43 -0.02 15.85 8.46
N GLN A 44 0.70 16.96 8.50
CA GLN A 44 0.43 18.14 7.66
C GLN A 44 1.27 18.12 6.37
N VAL A 45 2.37 17.38 6.38
CA VAL A 45 3.21 17.20 5.18
C VAL A 45 2.59 16.15 4.23
N PRO A 46 2.84 16.25 2.92
CA PRO A 46 2.29 15.29 1.95
C PRO A 46 2.64 13.84 2.28
N PHE A 47 1.64 12.97 2.24
CA PHE A 47 1.83 11.52 2.26
C PHE A 47 1.84 10.97 0.83
N LEU A 48 2.95 10.38 0.41
CA LEU A 48 3.13 9.84 -0.93
C LEU A 48 2.70 8.38 -0.97
N HIS A 49 1.43 8.14 -1.33
CA HIS A 49 0.87 6.79 -1.39
C HIS A 49 1.52 5.96 -2.52
N ILE A 50 2.04 4.78 -2.19
CA ILE A 50 2.77 3.93 -3.16
C ILE A 50 1.91 3.52 -4.36
N ALA A 51 0.62 3.21 -4.13
CA ALA A 51 -0.30 2.85 -5.22
C ALA A 51 -0.51 3.99 -6.23
N ASP A 52 -0.33 5.26 -5.83
CA ASP A 52 -0.50 6.39 -6.76
C ASP A 52 0.70 6.50 -7.69
N ALA A 53 1.91 6.30 -7.15
CA ALA A 53 3.12 6.24 -7.96
C ALA A 53 3.07 5.05 -8.93
N THR A 54 2.67 3.88 -8.44
CA THR A 54 2.48 2.66 -9.25
C THR A 54 1.41 2.87 -10.33
N GLY A 55 0.25 3.42 -9.97
CA GLY A 55 -0.86 3.68 -10.90
C GLY A 55 -0.46 4.64 -12.03
N ARG A 56 0.22 5.74 -11.70
CA ARG A 56 0.79 6.66 -12.72
C ARG A 56 1.75 5.95 -13.67
N ALA A 57 2.64 5.10 -13.14
CA ALA A 57 3.62 4.39 -13.95
C ALA A 57 2.97 3.34 -14.89
N ILE A 58 1.95 2.63 -14.42
CA ILE A 58 1.19 1.66 -15.23
C ILE A 58 0.40 2.40 -16.32
N ALA A 59 -0.29 3.49 -15.96
CA ALA A 59 -1.07 4.29 -16.90
C ALA A 59 -0.19 4.92 -17.99
N ALA A 60 1.01 5.41 -17.64
CA ALA A 60 1.99 5.94 -18.59
C ALA A 60 2.46 4.88 -19.62
N LYS A 61 2.39 3.59 -19.28
CA LYS A 61 2.65 2.47 -20.19
C LYS A 61 1.43 2.04 -21.01
N GLY A 62 0.30 2.73 -20.87
CA GLY A 62 -0.97 2.40 -21.56
C GLY A 62 -1.63 1.12 -21.08
N GLN A 63 -1.21 0.56 -19.93
CA GLN A 63 -1.75 -0.67 -19.37
C GLN A 63 -2.98 -0.37 -18.53
N ARG A 64 -4.02 -1.20 -18.66
CA ARG A 64 -5.28 -1.09 -17.91
C ARG A 64 -5.63 -2.33 -17.10
N ARG A 65 -4.86 -3.41 -17.26
CA ARG A 65 -5.07 -4.70 -16.60
C ARG A 65 -3.70 -5.32 -16.32
N VAL A 66 -3.39 -5.57 -15.06
CA VAL A 66 -2.07 -6.07 -14.62
C VAL A 66 -2.21 -7.16 -13.56
N ALA A 67 -1.22 -8.04 -13.45
CA ALA A 67 -1.10 -8.95 -12.32
C ALA A 67 -0.62 -8.19 -11.07
N LEU A 68 -1.19 -8.50 -9.91
CA LEU A 68 -0.79 -7.96 -8.60
C LEU A 68 -0.28 -9.11 -7.72
N LEU A 69 1.00 -9.04 -7.37
CA LEU A 69 1.66 -9.96 -6.45
C LEU A 69 2.11 -9.19 -5.20
N GLY A 70 1.99 -9.83 -4.04
CA GLY A 70 2.35 -9.24 -2.75
C GLY A 70 1.87 -10.13 -1.61
N THR A 71 1.74 -9.57 -0.41
CA THR A 71 1.11 -10.32 0.69
C THR A 71 -0.34 -10.64 0.35
N ARG A 72 -0.90 -11.65 1.02
CA ARG A 72 -2.33 -11.97 0.92
C ARG A 72 -3.21 -10.74 1.17
N TYR A 73 -2.80 -9.86 2.09
CA TYR A 73 -3.56 -8.65 2.40
C TYR A 73 -3.63 -7.71 1.20
N THR A 74 -2.49 -7.45 0.55
CA THR A 74 -2.41 -6.58 -0.63
C THR A 74 -3.15 -7.17 -1.83
N MET A 75 -3.08 -8.50 -2.03
CA MET A 75 -3.75 -9.16 -3.15
C MET A 75 -5.27 -9.32 -2.92
N GLU A 76 -5.72 -9.63 -1.71
CA GLU A 76 -7.12 -10.02 -1.47
C GLU A 76 -8.02 -8.84 -1.11
N GLN A 77 -7.47 -7.79 -0.48
CA GLN A 77 -8.28 -6.69 0.06
C GLN A 77 -8.34 -5.48 -0.89
N THR A 78 -9.30 -4.60 -0.61
CA THR A 78 -9.64 -3.47 -1.49
C THR A 78 -8.72 -2.26 -1.34
N PHE A 79 -8.01 -2.08 -0.22
CA PHE A 79 -7.26 -0.83 0.04
C PHE A 79 -6.21 -0.50 -1.04
N TYR A 80 -5.58 -1.51 -1.66
CA TYR A 80 -4.61 -1.31 -2.73
C TYR A 80 -5.27 -1.39 -4.11
N ARG A 81 -6.05 -2.45 -4.33
CA ARG A 81 -6.71 -2.76 -5.61
C ARG A 81 -7.78 -1.74 -5.98
N GLY A 82 -8.61 -1.40 -5.01
CA GLY A 82 -9.65 -0.38 -5.13
C GLY A 82 -9.05 0.97 -5.49
N ARG A 83 -7.96 1.38 -4.82
CA ARG A 83 -7.29 2.64 -5.15
C ARG A 83 -6.74 2.68 -6.58
N LEU A 84 -6.13 1.60 -7.06
CA LEU A 84 -5.69 1.48 -8.46
C LEU A 84 -6.87 1.55 -9.45
N GLN A 85 -7.98 0.88 -9.13
CA GLN A 85 -9.18 0.88 -9.94
C GLN A 85 -9.85 2.27 -9.98
N GLU A 86 -10.07 2.88 -8.82
CA GLU A 86 -10.82 4.12 -8.65
C GLU A 86 -10.05 5.35 -9.18
N GLN A 87 -8.74 5.43 -8.93
CA GLN A 87 -7.96 6.60 -9.33
C GLN A 87 -7.36 6.50 -10.74
N PHE A 88 -7.13 5.28 -11.24
CA PHE A 88 -6.38 5.08 -12.48
C PHE A 88 -7.09 4.18 -13.51
N ALA A 89 -8.27 3.65 -13.20
CA ALA A 89 -8.99 2.68 -14.04
C ALA A 89 -8.13 1.44 -14.40
N ILE A 90 -7.35 0.97 -13.43
CA ILE A 90 -6.49 -0.22 -13.57
C ILE A 90 -7.15 -1.42 -12.87
N GLU A 91 -7.51 -2.43 -13.66
CA GLU A 91 -7.95 -3.73 -13.17
C GLU A 91 -6.74 -4.54 -12.67
N THR A 92 -6.90 -5.20 -11.53
CA THR A 92 -5.87 -6.07 -10.94
C THR A 92 -6.31 -7.53 -10.98
N LEU A 93 -5.48 -8.36 -11.63
CA LEU A 93 -5.57 -9.81 -11.60
C LEU A 93 -4.71 -10.33 -10.46
N ILE A 94 -5.27 -11.26 -9.69
CA ILE A 94 -4.56 -11.92 -8.59
C ILE A 94 -4.49 -13.43 -8.88
N PRO A 95 -3.46 -14.13 -8.38
CA PRO A 95 -3.36 -15.58 -8.52
C PRO A 95 -4.53 -16.32 -7.88
N GLU A 96 -4.66 -17.61 -8.19
CA GLU A 96 -5.59 -18.52 -7.51
C GLU A 96 -5.21 -18.71 -6.04
N ALA A 97 -6.12 -19.27 -5.24
CA ALA A 97 -5.98 -19.29 -3.78
C ALA A 97 -4.69 -19.96 -3.29
N ASP A 98 -4.30 -21.10 -3.88
CA ASP A 98 -3.11 -21.86 -3.47
C ASP A 98 -1.82 -21.08 -3.79
N ASP A 99 -1.76 -20.46 -4.98
CA ASP A 99 -0.63 -19.63 -5.38
C ASP A 99 -0.48 -18.40 -4.46
N ARG A 100 -1.59 -17.77 -4.07
CA ARG A 100 -1.56 -16.64 -3.13
C ARG A 100 -1.06 -17.06 -1.75
N ALA A 101 -1.45 -18.24 -1.28
CA ALA A 101 -0.97 -18.78 -0.03
C ALA A 101 0.54 -19.02 -0.08
N GLN A 102 1.05 -19.63 -1.16
CA GLN A 102 2.46 -19.87 -1.36
C GLN A 102 3.26 -18.57 -1.46
N ILE A 103 2.83 -17.60 -2.27
CA ILE A 103 3.47 -16.29 -2.39
C ILE A 103 3.53 -15.59 -1.03
N ASN A 104 2.44 -15.60 -0.28
CA ASN A 104 2.42 -14.99 1.04
C ASN A 104 3.36 -15.70 2.01
N GLN A 105 3.45 -17.03 1.97
CA GLN A 105 4.36 -17.80 2.80
C GLN A 105 5.82 -17.40 2.52
N ILE A 106 6.23 -17.38 1.25
CA ILE A 106 7.58 -16.97 0.85
C ILE A 106 7.92 -15.57 1.38
N ILE A 107 6.97 -14.63 1.29
CA ILE A 107 7.18 -13.26 1.78
C ILE A 107 7.42 -13.18 3.29
N PHE A 108 6.83 -14.06 4.09
CA PHE A 108 6.99 -14.02 5.56
C PHE A 108 8.07 -14.96 6.10
N ASP A 109 8.34 -16.06 5.40
CA ASP A 109 9.26 -17.10 5.86
C ASP A 109 10.67 -16.91 5.29
N GLU A 110 10.83 -16.23 4.14
CA GLU A 110 12.10 -16.18 3.40
C GLU A 110 12.65 -14.76 3.16
N LEU A 111 11.86 -13.69 3.37
CA LEU A 111 12.24 -12.28 3.15
C LEU A 111 12.27 -11.47 4.44
#